data_AF-A0A8J3BQ70-F1
#
_entry.id   AF-A0A8J3BQ70-F1
#
_cell.length_a   1.000
_cell.length_b   1.000
_cell.length_c   1.000
_cell.angle_alpha   90.00
_cell.angle_beta   90.00
_cell.angle_gamma   90.00
#
_symmetry.space_group_name_H-M   'P 1'
#
loop_
_entity.id
_entity.type
_entity.pdbx_description
1 polymer ?
#
loop_
_entity_poly.entity_id
_entity_poly.type
_entity_poly.pdbx_seq_one_letter_code
_entity_poly.pdbx_strand_id
1 'polypeptide(L)' 'MRIRLHGTPSETAATLTALAEVLDVHTVSCPYPDRTTFTCARVYIEATPLPTQEDR' A
#
# COMPACT_ATOMS: atom_id res chain seq x y z
N MET A 1 -11.33 1.08 2.41
CA MET A 1 -10.66 -0.14 2.94
C MET A 1 -9.31 0.20 3.54
N ARG A 2 -8.79 -0.66 4.42
CA ARG A 2 -7.47 -0.54 5.04
C ARG A 2 -6.60 -1.73 4.64
N ILE A 3 -5.46 -1.46 4.03
CA ILE A 3 -4.51 -2.49 3.55
C ILE A 3 -3.22 -2.35 4.34
N ARG A 4 -2.64 -3.48 4.76
CA ARG A 4 -1.33 -3.53 5.42
C ARG A 4 -0.34 -4.22 4.49
N LEU A 5 0.67 -3.49 4.05
CA LEU A 5 1.82 -4.07 3.36
C LEU A 5 2.92 -4.41 4.37
N HIS A 6 3.60 -5.52 4.11
CA HIS A 6 4.76 -5.96 4.87
C HIS A 6 5.80 -6.50 3.89
N GLY A 7 7.02 -5.99 3.98
CA GLY A 7 8.11 -6.37 3.08
C GLY A 7 9.24 -5.37 3.14
N THR A 8 10.20 -5.53 2.23
CA THR A 8 11.27 -4.56 2.04
C THR A 8 10.74 -3.21 1.53
N PRO A 9 11.52 -2.12 1.67
CA PRO A 9 11.14 -0.83 1.08
C PRO A 9 10.85 -0.92 -0.42
N SER A 10 11.62 -1.70 -1.17
CA SER A 10 11.41 -1.89 -2.62
C SER A 10 10.12 -2.66 -2.94
N GLU A 11 9.82 -3.73 -2.20
CA GLU A 11 8.60 -4.52 -2.43
C GLU A 11 7.35 -3.72 -2.07
N THR A 12 7.37 -3.01 -0.93
CA THR A 12 6.24 -2.20 -0.49
C THR A 12 5.99 -1.02 -1.42
N ALA A 13 7.04 -0.38 -1.95
CA ALA A 13 6.91 0.68 -2.95
C ALA A 13 6.34 0.16 -4.28
N ALA A 14 6.88 -0.95 -4.81
CA ALA A 14 6.40 -1.54 -6.06
C ALA A 14 4.92 -1.99 -5.95
N THR A 15 4.56 -2.60 -4.81
CA THR A 15 3.18 -3.03 -4.55
C THR A 15 2.24 -1.83 -4.44
N LEU A 16 2.67 -0.75 -3.78
CA LEU A 16 1.87 0.47 -3.68
C LEU A 16 1.60 1.07 -5.06
N THR A 17 2.61 1.12 -5.95
CA THR A 17 2.43 1.58 -7.33
C THR A 17 1.37 0.75 -8.06
N ALA A 18 1.44 -0.58 -7.97
CA ALA A 18 0.45 -1.45 -8.60
C ALA A 18 -0.96 -1.28 -8.02
N LEU A 19 -1.08 -1.09 -6.71
CA LEU A 19 -2.38 -0.86 -6.07
C LEU A 19 -3.01 0.47 -6.49
N ALA A 20 -2.19 1.51 -6.72
CA ALA A 20 -2.68 2.81 -7.16
C ALA A 20 -3.29 2.80 -8.58
N GLU A 21 -3.08 1.73 -9.36
CA GLU A 21 -3.72 1.58 -10.68
C GLU A 21 -5.21 1.24 -10.58
N VAL A 22 -5.63 0.63 -9.46
CA VAL A 22 -7.01 0.12 -9.28
C VAL A 22 -7.70 0.69 -8.05
N LEU A 23 -6.95 1.36 -7.17
CA LEU A 23 -7.45 1.97 -5.94
C LEU A 23 -7.19 3.47 -5.92
N ASP A 24 -8.17 4.22 -5.44
CA ASP A 24 -8.00 5.61 -5.03
C ASP A 24 -7.37 5.63 -3.64
N VAL A 25 -6.07 5.94 -3.56
CA VAL A 25 -5.28 5.93 -2.33
C VAL A 25 -5.38 7.28 -1.63
N HIS A 26 -6.00 7.28 -0.45
CA HIS A 26 -6.20 8.49 0.37
C HIS A 26 -5.00 8.79 1.25
N THR A 27 -4.41 7.77 1.85
CA THR A 27 -3.33 7.94 2.82
C THR A 27 -2.42 6.73 2.82
N VAL A 28 -1.13 7.00 2.94
CA VAL A 28 -0.08 6.00 3.15
C VAL A 28 0.70 6.41 4.39
N SER A 29 0.84 5.50 5.36
CA SER A 29 1.62 5.77 6.56
C SER A 29 3.11 5.81 6.24
N CYS A 30 3.89 6.46 7.12
CA CYS A 30 5.34 6.25 7.13
C CYS A 30 5.64 4.74 7.34
N PRO A 31 6.73 4.21 6.77
CA PRO A 31 7.17 2.85 7.04
C PRO A 31 7.46 2.66 8.53
N TYR A 32 6.92 1.58 9.09
CA TYR A 32 7.19 1.15 10.47
C TYR A 32 8.14 -0.04 10.42
N PRO A 33 9.44 0.14 10.72
CA PRO A 33 10.39 -0.97 10.72
C PRO A 33 9.97 -2.08 11.67
N ASP A 34 10.30 -3.32 11.32
CA ASP A 34 10.15 -4.41 12.25
C ASP A 34 11.22 -4.37 13.33
N ARG A 35 10.82 -4.72 14.56
CA ARG A 35 11.72 -4.69 15.73
C ARG A 35 12.80 -5.76 15.64
N THR A 36 12.58 -6.81 14.85
CA THR A 36 13.42 -8.01 14.76
C THR A 36 14.25 -8.06 13.47
N THR A 37 13.79 -7.39 12.41
CA THR A 37 14.43 -7.41 11.09
C THR A 37 14.45 -6.01 10.50
N PHE A 38 15.63 -5.39 10.44
CA PHE A 38 15.79 -4.02 9.92
C PHE A 38 15.57 -3.88 8.41
N THR A 39 15.41 -4.99 7.70
CA THR A 39 15.20 -5.03 6.25
C THR A 39 13.74 -4.89 5.84
N CYS A 40 12.79 -5.19 6.74
CA CYS A 40 11.37 -5.15 6.44
C CYS A 40 10.65 -4.07 7.25
N ALA A 41 9.60 -3.52 6.66
CA ALA A 41 8.73 -2.55 7.29
C ALA A 41 7.27 -2.84 7.00
N ARG A 42 6.41 -2.27 7.85
CA ARG A 42 4.96 -2.26 7.69
C ARG A 42 4.51 -0.90 7.19
N VAL A 43 3.65 -0.89 6.18
CA VAL A 43 3.00 0.32 5.65
C VAL A 43 1.50 0.10 5.68
N TYR A 44 0.75 1.09 6.16
CA TYR A 44 -0.70 1.07 6.19
C TYR A 44 -1.25 2.01 5.13
N ILE A 45 -2.21 1.53 4.36
CA ILE A 45 -2.83 2.24 3.25
C ILE A 45 -4.32 2.35 3.54
N GLU A 46 -4.85 3.56 3.43
CA GLU A 46 -6.28 3.81 3.34
C GLU A 46 -6.64 4.12 1.90
N ALA A 47 -7.57 3.36 1.33
CA ALA A 47 -7.94 3.49 -0.08
C ALA A 47 -9.40 3.11 -0.33
N THR A 48 -9.97 3.54 -1.46
CA THR A 48 -11.27 3.08 -1.98
C THR A 48 -11.08 2.48 -3.37
N PRO A 49 -11.96 1.58 -3.84
CA PRO A 49 -11.91 1.12 -5.23
C PRO A 49 -12.07 2.32 -6.18
N LEU A 50 -11.31 2.34 -7.28
CA LEU A 50 -11.66 3.22 -8.39
C LEU A 50 -12.97 2.71 -9.03
N PRO A 51 -13.82 3.61 -9.57
CA PRO A 51 -14.97 3.17 -10.33
C PRO A 51 -14.50 2.35 -11.53
N THR A 52 -15.00 1.12 -11.62
CA THR A 52 -14.68 0.23 -12.75
C THR A 52 -15.22 0.86 -14.03
N GLN A 53 -14.50 0.74 -15.16
CA GLN A 53 -14.92 1.31 -16.44
C GLN A 53 -16.30 0.84 -16.94
N GLU A 54 -16.89 -0.19 -16.32
CA GLU A 54 -18.25 -0.67 -16.61
C GLU A 54 -19.35 0.27 -16.11
N ASP A 55 -19.05 1.22 -15.22
CA ASP A 55 -20.00 2.23 -14.72
C ASP A 55 -20.08 3.51 -15.61
N ARG A 56 -19.62 3.46 -16.87
CA ARG A 56 -19.52 4.63 -17.76
C ARG A 56 -20.38 4.56 -19.02
#